data_AF-A0A536GG98-F1
#
_entry.id   AF-A0A536GG98-F1
#
_cell.length_a   1.000
_cell.length_b   1.000
_cell.length_c   1.000
_cell.angle_alpha   90.00
_cell.angle_beta   90.00
_cell.angle_gamma   90.00
#
_symmetry.space_group_name_H-M   'P 1'
#
loop_
_entity.id
_entity.type
_entity.pdbx_description
1 polymer ?
#
loop_
_entity_poly.entity_id
_entity_poly.type
_entity_poly.pdbx_seq_one_letter_code
_entity_poly.pdbx_strand_id
1 'polypeptide(L)'
;MDHMDRDVGDVVAAPYPQGEALEFVRFCHRRKRVGWPELYDEMCAVAGRGLYLGYGPEELAAIGIGFGLFQMPALANLVGRVVAEDQERRRAAEAVKPSVVLTSRARRPGESTATDTEVVSANAATPPARITTPEARTSPEPAERAPELGSIRIAVAAGA
;
A
#
# COMPACT_ATOMS: atom_id res chain seq x y z
N MET A 1 45.31 27.06 20.20
CA MET A 1 44.78 25.73 19.83
C MET A 1 43.26 25.83 19.78
N ASP A 2 42.65 26.61 18.90
CA ASP A 2 42.54 26.44 17.44
C ASP A 2 41.86 25.11 17.08
N HIS A 3 40.55 25.22 16.79
CA HIS A 3 39.81 24.47 15.79
C HIS A 3 40.15 22.97 15.62
N MET A 4 39.47 22.12 16.38
CA MET A 4 39.02 20.82 15.84
C MET A 4 37.58 21.03 15.36
N ASP A 5 37.42 21.73 14.25
CA ASP A 5 37.28 21.09 12.92
C ASP A 5 36.11 20.10 12.92
N ARG A 6 34.93 20.67 12.69
CA ARG A 6 33.83 19.97 12.02
C ARG A 6 34.31 19.71 10.60
N ASP A 7 34.46 18.45 10.20
CA ASP A 7 33.84 17.82 9.02
C ASP A 7 34.45 16.40 8.80
N VAL A 8 33.97 15.68 7.78
CA VAL A 8 34.19 14.26 7.45
C VAL A 8 33.27 13.30 8.20
N GLY A 9 32.14 12.88 7.66
CA GLY A 9 31.63 13.01 6.30
C GLY A 9 30.51 11.99 6.15
N ASP A 10 29.40 12.42 5.55
CA ASP A 10 28.42 11.60 4.83
C ASP A 10 28.46 10.10 5.12
N VAL A 11 28.11 9.70 6.34
CA VAL A 11 27.58 8.36 6.53
C VAL A 11 26.21 8.44 5.89
N VAL A 12 26.14 8.15 4.58
CA VAL A 12 24.90 7.64 3.97
C VAL A 12 24.44 6.59 4.96
N ALA A 13 23.47 6.95 5.79
CA ALA A 13 23.05 6.16 6.94
C ALA A 13 22.83 4.77 6.39
N ALA A 14 23.73 3.83 6.72
CA ALA A 14 23.54 2.43 6.36
C ALA A 14 22.10 2.16 6.79
N PRO A 15 21.19 1.87 5.85
CA PRO A 15 19.78 1.94 6.14
C PRO A 15 19.59 0.99 7.31
N TYR A 16 19.22 1.55 8.47
CA TYR A 16 18.90 0.76 9.64
C TYR A 16 17.95 -0.35 9.17
N PRO A 17 17.99 -1.56 9.72
CA PRO A 17 17.17 -2.67 9.22
C PRO A 17 15.70 -2.26 9.01
N GLN A 18 15.19 -1.39 9.87
CA GLN A 18 13.86 -0.78 9.74
C GLN A 18 13.65 0.11 8.48
N GLY A 19 14.68 0.83 8.04
CA GLY A 19 14.70 1.60 6.80
C GLY A 19 14.69 0.71 5.55
N GLU A 20 15.44 -0.40 5.54
CA GLU A 20 15.38 -1.38 4.45
C GLU A 20 14.00 -2.05 4.37
N ALA A 21 13.41 -2.40 5.52
CA ALA A 21 12.06 -2.95 5.59
C ALA A 21 11.02 -1.99 4.96
N LEU A 22 11.11 -0.69 5.25
CA LEU A 22 10.25 0.32 4.64
C LEU A 22 10.44 0.40 3.12
N GLU A 23 11.68 0.36 2.64
CA GLU A 23 11.97 0.41 1.21
C GLU A 23 11.52 -0.86 0.48
N PHE A 24 11.61 -2.03 1.11
CA PHE A 24 11.02 -3.27 0.60
C PHE A 24 9.50 -3.15 0.41
N VAL A 25 8.79 -2.65 1.41
CA VAL A 25 7.32 -2.47 1.34
C VAL A 25 6.97 -1.44 0.25
N ARG A 26 7.72 -0.33 0.18
CA ARG A 26 7.56 0.67 -0.89
C ARG A 26 7.82 0.08 -2.26
N PHE A 27 8.83 -0.77 -2.41
CA PHE A 27 9.11 -1.49 -3.64
C PHE A 27 7.92 -2.37 -4.06
N CYS A 28 7.35 -3.15 -3.15
CA CYS A 28 6.19 -3.99 -3.43
C CYS A 28 4.97 -3.15 -3.83
N HIS A 29 4.68 -2.07 -3.08
CA HIS A 29 3.58 -1.17 -3.39
C HIS A 29 3.78 -0.41 -4.72
N ARG A 30 5.04 -0.14 -5.10
CA ARG A 30 5.35 0.45 -6.41
C ARG A 30 5.00 -0.48 -7.57
N ARG A 31 5.22 -1.79 -7.40
CA ARG A 31 4.92 -2.82 -8.41
C ARG A 31 3.42 -3.07 -8.55
N LYS A 32 2.71 -3.17 -7.41
CA LYS A 32 1.26 -3.32 -7.38
C LYS A 32 0.67 -2.29 -6.42
N ARG A 33 -0.08 -1.36 -7.00
CA ARG A 33 -0.78 -0.27 -6.29
C ARG A 33 -2.05 -0.78 -5.64
N VAL A 34 -1.90 -1.78 -4.77
CA VAL A 34 -2.97 -2.43 -4.04
C VAL A 34 -2.87 -2.13 -2.56
N GLY A 35 -3.99 -2.25 -1.86
CA GLY A 35 -4.04 -2.10 -0.41
C GLY A 35 -3.58 -3.36 0.32
N TRP A 36 -3.72 -3.31 1.62
CA TRP A 36 -3.76 -4.52 2.45
C TRP A 36 -5.16 -5.16 2.28
N PRO A 37 -5.29 -6.50 2.16
CA PRO A 37 -4.28 -7.54 2.32
C PRO A 37 -3.52 -7.93 1.04
N GLU A 38 -3.92 -7.50 -0.15
CA GLU A 38 -3.33 -7.97 -1.41
C GLU A 38 -1.82 -7.63 -1.55
N LEU A 39 -1.38 -6.56 -0.89
CA LEU A 39 0.04 -6.21 -0.82
C LEU A 39 0.86 -7.25 -0.03
N TYR A 40 0.24 -7.96 0.93
CA TYR A 40 0.87 -9.08 1.63
C TYR A 40 1.25 -10.19 0.64
N ASP A 41 0.32 -10.57 -0.22
CA ASP A 41 0.55 -11.61 -1.22
C ASP A 41 1.66 -11.21 -2.20
N GLU A 42 1.71 -9.93 -2.61
CA GLU A 42 2.80 -9.42 -3.44
C GLU A 42 4.15 -9.45 -2.69
N MET A 43 4.19 -9.11 -1.40
CA MET A 43 5.41 -9.21 -0.60
C MET A 43 5.90 -10.66 -0.51
N CYS A 44 5.00 -11.64 -0.30
CA CYS A 44 5.34 -13.06 -0.33
C CYS A 44 5.84 -13.50 -1.71
N ALA A 45 5.19 -13.02 -2.77
CA ALA A 45 5.58 -13.29 -4.15
C ALA A 45 6.96 -12.73 -4.51
N VAL A 46 7.32 -11.55 -4.00
CA VAL A 46 8.64 -10.92 -4.18
C VAL A 46 9.70 -11.67 -3.39
N ALA A 47 9.42 -12.00 -2.13
CA ALA A 47 10.32 -12.75 -1.24
C ALA A 47 10.64 -14.14 -1.80
N GLY A 48 9.62 -14.91 -2.18
CA GLY A 48 9.79 -16.25 -2.74
C GLY A 48 10.52 -16.29 -4.09
N ARG A 49 10.71 -15.14 -4.74
CA ARG A 49 11.43 -15.00 -6.01
C ARG A 49 12.72 -14.18 -5.89
N GLY A 50 13.07 -13.69 -4.70
CA GLY A 50 14.25 -12.86 -4.47
C GLY A 50 14.26 -11.55 -5.28
N LEU A 51 13.10 -10.97 -5.61
CA LEU A 51 13.04 -9.85 -6.56
C LEU A 51 13.55 -8.51 -5.97
N TYR A 52 13.64 -8.41 -4.65
CA TYR A 52 14.19 -7.25 -3.96
C TYR A 52 15.60 -7.55 -3.49
N LEU A 53 16.62 -7.03 -4.18
CA LEU A 53 18.05 -7.21 -3.84
C LEU A 53 18.53 -8.68 -3.72
N GLY A 54 17.74 -9.65 -4.20
CA GLY A 54 18.00 -11.08 -3.96
C GLY A 54 17.51 -11.58 -2.60
N TYR A 55 16.86 -10.75 -1.78
CA TYR A 55 16.40 -11.11 -0.44
C TYR A 55 15.25 -12.11 -0.49
N GLY A 56 15.43 -13.23 0.19
CA GLY A 56 14.41 -14.21 0.51
C GLY A 56 13.73 -13.93 1.85
N PRO A 57 12.87 -14.86 2.31
CA PRO A 57 12.18 -14.73 3.59
C PRO A 57 13.11 -14.53 4.79
N GLU A 58 14.26 -15.21 4.80
CA GLU A 58 15.24 -15.15 5.87
C GLU A 58 15.98 -13.80 5.92
N GLU A 59 16.41 -13.28 4.78
CA GLU A 59 17.07 -11.96 4.68
C GLU A 59 16.08 -10.84 5.01
N LEU A 60 14.83 -10.97 4.54
CA LEU A 60 13.76 -10.05 4.89
C LEU A 60 13.45 -10.08 6.40
N ALA A 61 13.48 -11.25 7.04
CA ALA A 61 13.31 -11.36 8.48
C ALA A 61 14.45 -10.66 9.25
N ALA A 62 15.68 -10.73 8.76
CA ALA A 62 16.83 -10.05 9.36
C ALA A 62 16.68 -8.52 9.37
N ILE A 63 16.00 -7.96 8.37
CA ILE A 63 15.69 -6.52 8.30
C ILE A 63 14.35 -6.16 8.98
N GLY A 64 13.61 -7.14 9.53
CA GLY A 64 12.38 -6.92 10.29
C GLY A 64 11.08 -7.14 9.51
N ILE A 65 11.12 -7.78 8.34
CA ILE A 65 9.95 -8.22 7.59
C ILE A 65 9.73 -9.72 7.84
N GLY A 66 8.78 -10.04 8.73
CA GLY A 66 8.38 -11.42 9.01
C GLY A 66 7.02 -11.76 8.40
N PHE A 67 6.93 -12.90 7.71
CA PHE A 67 5.66 -13.40 7.13
C PHE A 67 4.87 -14.32 8.07
N GLY A 68 5.40 -14.63 9.26
CA GLY A 68 4.73 -15.47 10.24
C GLY A 68 3.50 -14.82 10.88
N LEU A 69 2.57 -15.65 11.38
CA LEU A 69 1.31 -15.20 11.98
C LEU A 69 1.49 -14.18 13.11
N PHE A 70 2.48 -14.39 13.97
CA PHE A 70 2.78 -13.47 15.08
C PHE A 70 3.29 -12.10 14.61
N GLN A 71 3.85 -12.02 13.40
CA GLN A 71 4.38 -10.79 12.82
C GLN A 71 3.38 -10.08 11.91
N MET A 72 2.28 -10.74 11.53
CA MET A 72 1.24 -10.14 10.68
C MET A 72 0.69 -8.81 11.22
N PRO A 73 0.38 -8.63 12.52
CA PRO A 73 -0.11 -7.35 13.02
C PRO A 73 0.93 -6.23 12.89
N ALA A 74 2.21 -6.53 13.16
CA ALA A 74 3.29 -5.56 13.03
C ALA A 74 3.51 -5.18 11.55
N LEU A 75 3.47 -6.18 10.66
CA LEU A 75 3.61 -5.99 9.22
C LEU A 75 2.44 -5.18 8.64
N ALA A 76 1.21 -5.46 9.05
CA ALA A 76 0.02 -4.70 8.61
C ALA A 76 0.13 -3.21 9.01
N ASN A 77 0.61 -2.92 10.21
CA ASN A 77 0.85 -1.54 10.66
C ASN A 77 1.95 -0.85 9.84
N LEU A 78 3.06 -1.54 9.57
CA LEU A 78 4.15 -1.04 8.74
C LEU A 78 3.65 -0.70 7.32
N VAL A 79 2.91 -1.62 6.71
CA VAL A 79 2.29 -1.45 5.40
C VAL A 79 1.31 -0.27 5.39
N GLY A 80 0.44 -0.17 6.39
CA GLY A 80 -0.52 0.92 6.50
C GLY A 80 0.15 2.29 6.49
N ARG A 81 1.27 2.44 7.20
CA ARG A 81 2.08 3.67 7.18
C ARG A 81 2.62 3.97 5.79
N VAL A 82 3.25 2.99 5.14
CA VAL A 82 3.85 3.17 3.80
C VAL A 82 2.79 3.54 2.76
N VAL A 83 1.63 2.89 2.79
CA VAL A 83 0.54 3.17 1.86
C VAL A 83 -0.03 4.58 2.09
N ALA A 84 -0.23 4.98 3.35
CA ALA A 84 -0.68 6.34 3.67
C ALA A 84 0.33 7.41 3.21
N GLU A 85 1.62 7.20 3.47
CA GLU A 85 2.69 8.10 3.02
C GLU A 85 2.77 8.20 1.48
N ASP A 86 2.64 7.09 0.75
CA ASP A 86 2.65 7.11 -0.72
C ASP A 86 1.42 7.82 -1.29
N GLN A 87 0.25 7.64 -0.66
CA GLN A 87 -0.98 8.35 -1.03
C GLN A 87 -0.87 9.86 -0.80
N GLU A 88 -0.36 10.27 0.36
CA GLU A 88 -0.11 11.69 0.69
C GLU A 88 0.85 12.32 -0.31
N ARG A 89 1.99 11.65 -0.57
CA ARG A 89 2.99 12.11 -1.54
C ARG A 89 2.42 12.26 -2.93
N ARG A 90 1.54 11.34 -3.34
CA ARG A 90 0.84 11.42 -4.62
C ARG A 90 -0.09 12.62 -4.64
N ARG A 91 -0.98 12.78 -3.67
CA ARG A 91 -1.91 13.93 -3.61
C ARG A 91 -1.16 15.27 -3.66
N ALA A 92 -0.06 15.38 -2.94
CA ALA A 92 0.81 16.56 -2.99
C ALA A 92 1.43 16.76 -4.39
N ALA A 93 1.96 15.69 -5.00
CA ALA A 93 2.47 15.75 -6.37
C ALA A 93 1.39 16.12 -7.40
N GLU A 94 0.14 15.71 -7.19
CA GLU A 94 -0.99 16.08 -8.04
C GLU A 94 -1.40 17.54 -7.88
N ALA A 95 -1.39 18.06 -6.65
CA ALA A 95 -1.68 19.46 -6.37
C ALA A 95 -0.63 20.43 -6.98
N VAL A 96 0.60 19.96 -7.16
CA VAL A 96 1.72 20.77 -7.71
C VAL A 96 1.78 20.72 -9.24
N LYS A 97 1.02 19.83 -9.93
CA LYS A 97 0.99 19.79 -11.40
C LYS A 97 0.53 21.16 -11.91
N PRO A 98 1.39 21.95 -12.58
CA PRO A 98 0.94 23.22 -13.12
C PRO A 98 -0.13 22.92 -14.15
N SER A 99 -1.34 23.43 -13.91
CA SER A 99 -2.36 23.48 -14.95
C SER A 99 -1.78 24.31 -16.09
N VAL A 100 -1.28 23.63 -17.12
CA VAL A 100 -0.93 24.28 -18.38
C VAL A 100 -2.25 24.76 -18.95
N VAL A 101 -2.64 25.97 -18.56
CA VAL A 101 -3.69 26.74 -19.21
C VAL A 101 -3.13 27.06 -20.58
N LEU A 102 -3.53 26.28 -21.59
CA LEU A 102 -3.30 26.62 -22.98
C LEU A 102 -4.12 27.89 -23.27
N THR A 103 -3.54 29.06 -22.99
CA THR A 103 -4.10 30.32 -23.43
C THR A 103 -3.93 30.40 -24.94
N SER A 104 -4.96 29.97 -25.66
CA SER A 104 -5.12 30.29 -27.08
C SER A 104 -5.30 31.81 -27.18
N ARG A 105 -4.18 32.51 -27.36
CA ARG A 105 -4.15 33.94 -27.67
C ARG A 105 -4.99 34.18 -28.92
N ALA A 106 -6.11 34.87 -28.74
CA ALA A 106 -7.03 35.26 -29.81
C ALA A 106 -6.25 35.88 -30.98
N ARG A 107 -6.27 35.19 -32.12
CA ARG A 107 -5.92 35.78 -33.41
C ARG A 107 -7.07 36.72 -33.79
N ARG A 108 -6.71 37.90 -34.32
CA ARG A 108 -7.63 38.97 -34.71
C ARG A 108 -8.75 38.45 -35.64
N PRO A 109 -9.95 39.06 -35.59
CA PRO A 109 -11.11 38.60 -36.34
C PRO A 109 -10.93 38.82 -37.85
N GLY A 110 -11.21 37.78 -38.63
CA GLY A 110 -11.33 37.87 -40.09
C GLY A 110 -10.64 36.72 -40.82
N GLU A 111 -11.21 35.51 -40.74
CA GLU A 111 -11.41 34.65 -41.91
C GLU A 111 -12.34 33.50 -41.48
N SER A 112 -13.49 33.39 -42.15
CA SER A 112 -14.35 32.21 -42.04
C SER A 112 -13.68 31.05 -42.76
N THR A 113 -13.62 29.88 -42.11
CA THR A 113 -14.13 28.64 -42.71
C THR A 113 -14.28 27.59 -41.61
N ALA A 114 -15.48 27.04 -41.57
CA ALA A 114 -15.89 25.92 -40.74
C ALA A 114 -15.07 24.66 -41.05
N THR A 115 -14.73 23.90 -40.01
CA THR A 115 -15.22 22.53 -39.76
C THR A 115 -14.77 22.07 -38.37
N ASP A 116 -15.74 21.73 -37.52
CA ASP A 116 -15.77 20.68 -36.48
C ASP A 116 -14.42 20.17 -35.91
N THR A 117 -14.04 20.38 -34.63
CA THR A 117 -14.62 19.85 -33.36
C THR A 117 -14.61 18.31 -33.39
N GLU A 118 -13.94 17.51 -32.55
CA GLU A 118 -13.56 17.63 -31.14
C GLU A 118 -12.50 16.56 -30.79
N VAL A 119 -11.46 16.91 -30.02
CA VAL A 119 -10.65 15.94 -29.27
C VAL A 119 -11.15 15.91 -27.83
N VAL A 120 -12.00 14.93 -27.51
CA VAL A 120 -12.44 14.66 -26.13
C VAL A 120 -11.28 14.01 -25.37
N SER A 121 -10.57 14.84 -24.61
CA SER A 121 -9.73 14.40 -23.50
C SER A 121 -10.64 14.23 -22.28
N ALA A 122 -11.14 13.01 -22.08
CA ALA A 122 -11.88 12.65 -20.87
C ALA A 122 -10.88 12.22 -19.78
N ASN A 123 -10.46 13.16 -18.94
CA ASN A 123 -9.98 12.85 -17.59
C ASN A 123 -10.95 13.47 -16.59
N ALA A 124 -12.03 12.74 -16.31
CA ALA A 124 -12.87 12.97 -15.17
C ALA A 124 -12.78 11.73 -14.26
N ALA A 125 -12.11 11.90 -13.12
CA ALA A 125 -12.27 11.00 -12.00
C ALA A 125 -13.73 11.05 -11.56
N THR A 126 -14.48 9.98 -11.82
CA THR A 126 -15.79 9.74 -11.22
C THR A 126 -15.57 8.83 -9.99
N PRO A 127 -15.99 9.22 -8.78
CA PRO A 127 -16.03 8.29 -7.65
C PRO A 127 -17.12 7.23 -7.91
N PRO A 128 -16.90 5.93 -7.67
CA PRO A 128 -18.01 4.99 -7.71
C PRO A 128 -18.97 5.31 -6.56
N ALA A 129 -20.14 5.82 -6.95
CA ALA A 129 -21.29 5.96 -6.07
C ALA A 129 -21.69 4.58 -5.53
N ARG A 130 -21.93 4.56 -4.21
CA ARG A 130 -22.64 3.49 -3.49
C ARG A 130 -23.92 3.14 -4.24
N ILE A 131 -24.04 1.89 -4.68
CA ILE A 131 -25.34 1.31 -5.02
C ILE A 131 -25.94 0.83 -3.71
N THR A 132 -26.97 1.53 -3.25
CA THR A 132 -27.87 1.07 -2.20
C THR A 132 -29.14 0.49 -2.85
N THR A 133 -29.73 -0.49 -2.14
CA THR A 133 -31.12 -1.01 -2.18
C THR A 133 -31.51 -2.04 -3.27
N PRO A 134 -32.48 -2.96 -3.01
CA PRO A 134 -33.21 -3.26 -1.77
C PRO A 134 -33.21 -4.74 -1.32
N GLU A 135 -33.58 -4.88 -0.05
CA GLU A 135 -33.94 -6.09 0.70
C GLU A 135 -34.99 -6.96 -0.03
N ALA A 136 -34.74 -8.26 -0.12
CA ALA A 136 -35.76 -9.28 -0.36
C ALA A 136 -35.81 -10.23 0.84
N ARG A 137 -36.93 -10.13 1.55
CA ARG A 137 -37.43 -10.92 2.69
C ARG A 137 -37.04 -12.41 2.74
N THR A 138 -36.43 -12.78 3.86
CA THR A 138 -36.85 -13.78 4.86
C THR A 138 -37.63 -15.03 4.41
N SER A 139 -37.04 -16.22 4.62
CA SER A 139 -37.50 -17.21 5.62
C SER A 139 -36.42 -18.26 5.94
N PRO A 140 -36.29 -18.76 7.19
CA PRO A 140 -35.24 -19.69 7.63
C PRO A 140 -35.70 -21.17 7.69
N GLU A 141 -34.76 -22.11 7.53
CA GLU A 141 -34.92 -23.53 7.91
C GLU A 141 -33.57 -24.09 8.43
N PRO A 142 -33.55 -25.15 9.26
CA PRO A 142 -32.90 -25.12 10.56
C PRO A 142 -31.55 -25.86 10.58
N ALA A 143 -30.80 -25.57 11.62
CA ALA A 143 -29.52 -26.18 11.97
C ALA A 143 -29.57 -27.71 12.02
N GLU A 144 -28.57 -28.36 11.42
CA GLU A 144 -28.14 -29.69 11.87
C GLU A 144 -26.61 -29.82 11.92
N ARG A 145 -26.14 -30.06 13.14
CA ARG A 145 -24.89 -30.71 13.59
C ARG A 145 -23.53 -30.06 13.31
N ALA A 146 -23.05 -29.37 14.34
CA ALA A 146 -21.64 -29.27 14.69
C ALA A 146 -21.06 -30.66 15.08
N PRO A 147 -19.79 -30.97 14.78
CA PRO A 147 -19.06 -32.00 15.50
C PRO A 147 -18.68 -31.47 16.90
N GLU A 148 -19.14 -32.17 17.93
CA GLU A 148 -18.84 -31.95 19.35
C GLU A 148 -17.33 -31.83 19.59
N LEU A 149 -16.91 -30.66 20.08
CA LEU A 149 -15.60 -30.48 20.68
C LEU A 149 -15.55 -31.32 21.97
N GLY A 150 -14.78 -32.41 21.91
CA GLY A 150 -14.53 -33.27 23.06
C GLY A 150 -14.05 -32.46 24.26
N SER A 151 -14.80 -32.59 25.36
CA SER A 151 -14.47 -32.02 26.66
C SER A 151 -13.13 -32.59 27.17
N ILE A 152 -12.04 -31.85 26.99
CA ILE A 152 -10.78 -32.16 27.65
C ILE A 152 -10.90 -31.70 29.11
N ARG A 153 -11.10 -32.66 30.02
CA ARG A 153 -10.93 -32.43 31.45
C ARG A 153 -9.44 -32.40 31.77
N ILE A 154 -8.91 -31.22 32.08
CA ILE A 154 -7.59 -31.08 32.69
C ILE A 154 -7.74 -31.45 34.16
N ALA A 155 -7.21 -32.61 34.55
CA ALA A 155 -7.08 -32.98 35.95
C ALA A 155 -5.94 -32.17 36.57
N VAL A 156 -6.25 -31.35 37.58
CA VAL A 156 -5.24 -30.75 38.45
C VAL A 156 -4.84 -31.83 39.47
N ALA A 157 -3.59 -32.28 39.42
CA ALA A 157 -3.04 -33.17 40.42
C ALA A 157 -2.58 -32.33 41.63
N ALA A 158 -3.24 -32.53 42.76
CA ALA A 158 -2.77 -32.10 44.06
C ALA A 158 -1.94 -33.23 44.69
N GLY A 159 -0.77 -32.88 45.21
CA GLY A 159 0.08 -33.74 46.04
C GLY A 159 1.50 -33.15 46.08
N ALA A 160 2.19 -33.05 47.21
CA ALA A 160 1.88 -33.26 48.63
C ALA A 160 2.95 -32.48 49.41
#